data_AF-A0A5E6Q0B5-F1
#
_entry.id   AF-A0A5E6Q0B5-F1
#
_cell.length_a   1.000
_cell.length_b   1.000
_cell.length_c   1.000
_cell.angle_alpha   90.00
_cell.angle_beta   90.00
_cell.angle_gamma   90.00
#
_symmetry.space_group_name_H-M   'P 1'
#
loop_
_entity.id
_entity.type
_entity.pdbx_description
1 polymer ?
#
loop_
_entity_poly.entity_id
_entity_poly.type
_entity_poly.pdbx_seq_one_letter_code
_entity_poly.pdbx_strand_id
1 'polypeptide(L)'
;MNLQAHQIADEAINLIDATHDHIGWLSALMTAIRADAQHNKGRDLEKLTGLGQFLGNDWKHYLDGQAKRLRGQLDVVEVSL
;
A
#
# COMPACT_ATOMS: atom_id res chain seq x y z
N MET A 1 -20.56 -10.06 -19.45
CA MET A 1 -19.29 -9.66 -18.81
C MET A 1 -18.86 -10.80 -17.90
N ASN A 2 -17.65 -11.36 -18.09
CA ASN A 2 -17.18 -12.59 -17.43
C ASN A 2 -17.17 -12.42 -15.90
N LEU A 3 -17.76 -13.35 -15.13
CA LEU A 3 -17.82 -13.30 -13.66
C LEU A 3 -16.41 -13.20 -13.04
N GLN A 4 -15.43 -13.85 -13.66
CA GLN A 4 -14.02 -13.79 -13.23
C GLN A 4 -13.41 -12.40 -13.44
N ALA A 5 -13.75 -11.72 -14.54
CA ALA A 5 -13.26 -10.36 -14.79
C ALA A 5 -13.81 -9.34 -13.78
N HIS A 6 -15.04 -9.52 -13.31
CA HIS A 6 -15.58 -8.67 -12.24
C HIS A 6 -14.86 -8.90 -10.91
N GLN A 7 -14.59 -10.16 -10.55
CA GLN A 7 -13.88 -10.48 -9.32
C GLN A 7 -12.47 -9.87 -9.29
N ILE A 8 -11.75 -9.91 -10.43
CA ILE A 8 -10.45 -9.26 -10.57
C ILE A 8 -10.57 -7.74 -10.40
N ALA A 9 -11.60 -7.12 -10.98
CA ALA A 9 -11.85 -5.68 -10.83
C ALA A 9 -12.17 -5.30 -9.38
N ASP A 10 -13.00 -6.08 -8.68
CA ASP A 10 -13.32 -5.87 -7.27
C ASP A 10 -12.07 -6.01 -6.39
N GLU A 11 -11.22 -7.01 -6.63
CA GLU A 11 -9.93 -7.14 -5.94
C GLU A 11 -9.01 -5.93 -6.19
N ALA A 12 -8.98 -5.41 -7.42
CA ALA A 12 -8.18 -4.23 -7.75
C ALA A 12 -8.71 -2.97 -7.06
N ILE A 13 -10.03 -2.78 -6.99
CA ILE A 13 -10.65 -1.66 -6.26
C ILE A 13 -10.32 -1.76 -4.77
N ASN A 14 -10.48 -2.95 -4.16
CA ASN A 14 -10.14 -3.17 -2.76
C ASN A 14 -8.66 -2.86 -2.48
N LEU A 15 -7.76 -3.17 -3.41
CA LEU A 15 -6.34 -2.84 -3.29
C LEU A 15 -6.09 -1.32 -3.34
N ILE A 16 -6.83 -0.59 -4.17
CA ILE A 16 -6.77 0.88 -4.24
C ILE A 16 -7.25 1.49 -2.92
N ASP A 17 -8.37 1.02 -2.39
CA ASP A 17 -8.92 1.52 -1.12
C ASP A 17 -7.94 1.26 0.04
N ALA A 18 -7.37 0.05 0.13
CA ALA A 18 -6.35 -0.26 1.11
C ALA A 18 -5.08 0.60 0.95
N THR A 19 -4.70 0.93 -0.29
CA THR A 19 -3.57 1.83 -0.57
C THR A 19 -3.86 3.25 -0.13
N HIS A 20 -5.08 3.72 -0.33
CA HIS A 20 -5.51 5.05 0.14
C HIS A 20 -5.41 5.15 1.66
N ASP A 21 -5.88 4.13 2.39
CA ASP A 21 -5.75 4.08 3.85
C ASP A 21 -4.28 4.06 4.29
N HIS A 22 -3.43 3.29 3.60
CA HIS A 22 -2.00 3.24 3.88
C HIS A 22 -1.31 4.61 3.67
N ILE A 23 -1.69 5.35 2.62
CA ILE A 23 -1.22 6.73 2.40
C ILE A 23 -1.65 7.63 3.56
N GLY A 24 -2.88 7.48 4.06
CA GLY A 24 -3.36 8.18 5.25
C GLY A 24 -2.49 7.93 6.48
N TRP A 25 -2.11 6.68 6.73
CA TRP A 25 -1.23 6.31 7.84
C TRP A 25 0.19 6.88 7.69
N LEU A 26 0.77 6.81 6.49
CA LEU A 26 2.08 7.41 6.21
C LEU A 26 2.04 8.94 6.37
N SER A 27 0.97 9.59 5.95
CA SER A 27 0.78 11.03 6.15
C SER A 27 0.76 11.38 7.64
N ALA A 28 0.01 10.65 8.45
CA ALA A 28 -0.02 10.82 9.90
C ALA A 28 1.36 10.60 10.55
N LEU A 29 2.11 9.59 10.09
CA LEU A 29 3.47 9.34 10.56
C LEU A 29 4.42 10.49 10.22
N MET A 30 4.33 11.05 9.00
CA MET A 30 5.11 12.22 8.60
C MET A 30 4.78 13.45 9.46
N THR A 31 3.50 13.64 9.82
CA THR A 31 3.09 14.67 10.77
C THR A 31 3.71 14.45 12.15
N ALA A 32 3.74 13.20 12.64
CA ALA A 32 4.37 12.87 13.91
C ALA A 32 5.89 13.14 13.90
N ILE A 33 6.58 12.74 12.83
CA ILE A 33 8.02 13.04 12.62
C ILE A 33 8.27 14.55 12.67
N ARG A 34 7.45 15.35 11.97
CA ARG A 34 7.57 16.81 11.97
C ARG A 34 7.34 17.39 13.37
N ALA A 35 6.32 16.92 14.08
CA ALA A 35 6.02 17.38 15.43
C ALA A 35 7.15 17.03 16.42
N ASP A 36 7.72 15.82 16.33
CA ASP A 36 8.85 15.40 17.17
C ASP A 36 10.10 16.26 16.92
N ALA A 37 10.41 16.55 15.65
CA ALA A 37 11.50 17.45 15.27
C ALA A 37 11.30 18.87 15.81
N GLN A 38 10.07 19.41 15.72
CA GLN A 38 9.77 20.79 16.07
C GLN A 38 9.65 21.01 17.58
N HIS A 39 9.05 20.07 18.30
CA HIS A 39 8.61 20.29 19.69
C HIS A 39 9.29 19.36 20.69
N ASN A 40 9.74 18.19 20.26
CA ASN A 40 10.34 17.18 21.14
C ASN A 40 11.85 17.01 20.90
N LYS A 41 12.48 17.98 20.21
CA LYS A 41 13.92 18.04 19.91
C LYS A 41 14.43 16.81 19.16
N GLY A 42 13.56 16.16 18.40
CA GLY A 42 13.90 14.99 17.61
C GLY A 42 14.15 13.72 18.42
N ARG A 43 13.60 13.63 19.64
CA ARG A 43 13.81 12.51 20.57
C ARG A 43 13.45 11.15 19.99
N ASP A 44 12.40 11.08 19.17
CA ASP A 44 11.88 9.82 18.62
C ASP A 44 12.08 9.71 17.09
N LEU A 45 12.82 10.65 16.48
CA LEU A 45 13.04 10.70 15.03
C LEU A 45 13.52 9.39 14.43
N GLU A 46 14.54 8.75 15.01
CA GLU A 46 15.10 7.50 14.47
C GLU A 46 14.06 6.36 14.46
N LYS A 47 13.26 6.25 15.53
CA LYS A 47 12.22 5.23 15.62
C LYS A 47 11.10 5.50 14.62
N LEU A 48 10.67 6.76 14.51
CA LEU A 48 9.58 7.15 13.61
C LEU A 48 9.97 7.03 12.14
N THR A 49 11.18 7.45 11.76
CA THR A 49 11.68 7.31 10.39
C THR A 49 11.96 5.85 10.05
N GLY A 50 12.50 5.07 11.00
CA GLY A 50 12.66 3.62 10.85
C GLY A 50 11.33 2.90 10.64
N LEU A 51 10.30 3.26 11.40
CA LEU A 51 8.94 2.76 11.18
C LEU A 51 8.41 3.13 9.78
N GLY A 52 8.63 4.37 9.35
CA GLY A 52 8.21 4.82 8.02
C GLY A 52 8.90 4.06 6.90
N GLN A 53 10.20 3.80 7.04
CA GLN A 53 10.96 2.99 6.08
C GLN A 53 10.46 1.54 6.06
N PHE A 54 10.21 0.94 7.22
CA PHE A 54 9.68 -0.41 7.32
C PHE A 54 8.31 -0.51 6.63
N LEU A 55 7.36 0.35 6.99
CA LEU A 55 6.01 0.36 6.42
C LEU A 55 6.03 0.58 4.90
N GLY A 56 6.83 1.54 4.43
CA GLY A 56 6.95 1.81 2.99
C GLY A 56 7.52 0.64 2.20
N ASN A 57 8.54 -0.04 2.75
CA ASN A 57 9.13 -1.21 2.09
C ASN A 57 8.18 -2.41 2.08
N ASP A 58 7.51 -2.67 3.21
CA ASP A 58 6.54 -3.76 3.34
C ASP A 58 5.36 -3.56 2.39
N TRP A 59 4.79 -2.35 2.36
CA TRP A 59 3.67 -2.04 1.46
C TRP A 59 4.06 -2.11 -0.01
N LYS A 60 5.26 -1.63 -0.36
CA LYS A 60 5.79 -1.79 -1.73
C LYS A 60 5.87 -3.27 -2.11
N HIS A 61 6.42 -4.12 -1.25
CA HIS A 61 6.53 -5.55 -1.52
C HIS A 61 5.16 -6.21 -1.68
N TYR A 62 4.21 -5.85 -0.82
CA TYR A 62 2.83 -6.30 -0.90
C TYR A 62 2.19 -5.89 -2.24
N LEU A 63 2.26 -4.60 -2.62
CA LEU A 63 1.71 -4.10 -3.88
C LEU A 63 2.31 -4.80 -5.10
N ASP A 64 3.63 -5.02 -5.13
CA ASP A 64 4.29 -5.76 -6.22
C ASP A 64 3.76 -7.19 -6.33
N GLY A 65 3.51 -7.86 -5.20
CA GLY A 65 2.91 -9.19 -5.14
C GLY A 65 1.46 -9.22 -5.63
N GLN A 66 0.64 -8.27 -5.17
CA GLN A 66 -0.76 -8.14 -5.58
C GLN A 66 -0.87 -7.83 -7.08
N ALA A 67 -0.05 -6.93 -7.60
CA ALA A 67 -0.02 -6.58 -9.02
C ALA A 67 0.36 -7.77 -9.90
N LYS A 68 1.36 -8.58 -9.49
CA LYS A 68 1.71 -9.82 -10.19
C LYS A 68 0.56 -10.83 -10.18
N ARG A 69 -0.13 -11.01 -9.05
CA ARG A 69 -1.27 -11.91 -8.95
C ARG A 69 -2.42 -11.49 -9.88
N LEU A 70 -2.84 -10.22 -9.80
CA LEU A 70 -3.95 -9.69 -10.60
C LEU A 70 -3.68 -9.80 -12.10
N ARG A 71 -2.44 -9.51 -12.53
CA ARG A 71 -2.02 -9.72 -13.93
C ARG A 71 -2.11 -11.19 -14.34
N GLY A 72 -1.60 -12.11 -13.50
CA GLY A 72 -1.70 -13.54 -13.79
C GLY A 72 -3.14 -14.05 -13.87
N GLN A 73 -4.05 -13.52 -13.05
CA GLN A 73 -5.48 -13.83 -13.15
C GLN A 73 -6.09 -13.29 -14.45
N LEU A 74 -5.71 -12.08 -14.86
CA LEU A 74 -6.17 -11.47 -16.11
C LEU A 74 -5.69 -12.28 -17.33
N ASP A 75 -4.42 -12.67 -17.37
CA ASP A 75 -3.85 -13.49 -18.44
C ASP A 75 -4.61 -14.81 -18.62
N VAL A 76 -5.01 -15.46 -17.52
CA VAL A 76 -5.82 -16.69 -17.57
C VAL A 76 -7.21 -16.42 -18.15
N VAL A 77 -7.85 -15.31 -17.78
CA VAL A 77 -9.16 -14.92 -18.33
C VAL A 77 -9.05 -14.61 -19.82
N GLU A 78 -8.00 -13.91 -20.26
CA GLU A 78 -7.77 -13.59 -21.67
C GLU A 78 -7.54 -14.82 -22.54
N VAL A 79 -6.80 -15.82 -22.05
CA VAL A 79 -6.58 -17.09 -22.75
C VAL A 79 -7.86 -17.95 -22.80
N SER A 80 -8.82 -17.70 -21.92
CA SER A 80 -10.08 -18.47 -21.80
C SER A 80 -11.25 -17.87 -22.60
N LEU A 81 -11.04 -16.75 -23.31
CA LEU A 81 -12.01 -16.06 -24.17
C LEU A 81 -11.85 -16.46 -25.65
#